data_AF-W6V945-F1
#
_entry.id   AF-W6V945-F1
#
_cell.length_a   1.000
_cell.length_b   1.000
_cell.length_c   1.000
_cell.angle_alpha   90.00
_cell.angle_beta   90.00
_cell.angle_gamma   90.00
#
_symmetry.space_group_name_H-M   'P 1'
#
loop_
_entity.id
_entity.type
_entity.pdbx_description
1 polymer ?
#
loop_
_entity_poly.entity_id
_entity_poly.type
_entity_poly.pdbx_seq_one_letter_code
_entity_poly.pdbx_strand_id
1 'polypeptide(L)'
;MSLIYVIVFREKRPFRFVYEAEQSVNNIAFGIYVCCLMTFHSKGLAWLGYKSEFIENKSATDCKAYRFLYGFILTCMANTNFMNMYDRAITVRCKCYAPITKSSYILTLNVLTISSVVLSLPIYIVSGHWVIDGRIVCSADPGWSRLTLTILAVHDVMFVCGLMQSIGTLILIFSMARDLGKMDNTIDFLQTATLSNQVRATTTDAARLLRVAQRDCWASLAYNGIAALIACLRSICRANFYYTILCDFEDNRSPVGVVEVYAFDAAEDITKLMTIVLAGLHYSIYFYHIPGARLWVIGGKDGESKELQAMREHLPENVTLDNIISAFNQCVHQAKKSNKSAHKNLSIFK
;
A
#
# COMPACT_ATOMS: atom_id res chain seq x y z
N MET A 1 -19.85 -1.10 4.31
CA MET A 1 -18.52 -0.53 4.61
C MET A 1 -18.57 0.88 5.24
N SER A 2 -19.49 1.76 4.86
CA SER A 2 -19.53 3.16 5.33
C SER A 2 -19.74 3.36 6.85
N LEU A 3 -20.34 2.40 7.57
CA LEU A 3 -20.57 2.51 9.02
C LEU A 3 -19.29 2.29 9.86
N ILE A 4 -18.40 1.40 9.43
CA ILE A 4 -17.11 1.13 10.11
C ILE A 4 -16.20 2.36 10.00
N TYR A 5 -16.21 3.01 8.83
CA TYR A 5 -15.53 4.29 8.62
C TYR A 5 -16.03 5.40 9.54
N VAL A 6 -17.33 5.49 9.79
CA VAL A 6 -17.91 6.51 10.68
C VAL A 6 -17.52 6.26 12.15
N ILE A 7 -17.36 5.00 12.56
CA ILE A 7 -16.94 4.65 13.93
C ILE A 7 -15.43 4.88 14.13
N VAL A 8 -14.61 4.52 13.13
CA VAL A 8 -13.16 4.72 13.19
C VAL A 8 -12.80 6.21 13.11
N PHE A 9 -13.46 7.02 12.28
CA PHE A 9 -13.11 8.44 12.05
C PHE A 9 -13.96 9.46 12.84
N ARG A 10 -14.63 9.03 13.92
CA ARG A 10 -15.40 9.94 14.80
C ARG A 10 -14.50 10.78 15.73
N GLU A 11 -13.25 10.37 15.94
CA GLU A 11 -12.23 11.17 16.60
C GLU A 11 -11.44 12.00 15.59
N LYS A 12 -10.90 13.15 16.02
CA LYS A 12 -10.11 14.12 15.24
C LYS A 12 -8.81 13.51 14.66
N ARG A 13 -8.92 12.49 13.80
CA ARG A 13 -7.79 11.82 13.15
C ARG A 13 -7.26 12.71 12.04
N PRO A 14 -5.93 12.86 11.90
CA PRO A 14 -5.39 13.57 10.76
C PRO A 14 -5.70 12.73 9.49
N PHE A 15 -6.40 13.34 8.53
CA PHE A 15 -6.88 12.70 7.29
C PHE A 15 -5.76 12.02 6.47
N ARG A 16 -4.50 12.35 6.76
CA ARG A 16 -3.31 11.71 6.20
C ARG A 16 -3.22 10.20 6.44
N PHE A 17 -3.95 9.64 7.41
CA PHE A 17 -3.90 8.21 7.73
C PHE A 17 -5.09 7.40 7.15
N VAL A 18 -5.89 7.99 6.26
CA VAL A 18 -7.09 7.36 5.72
C VAL A 18 -6.74 6.14 4.86
N TYR A 19 -5.71 6.22 4.04
CA TYR A 19 -5.29 5.09 3.20
C TYR A 19 -4.63 3.96 4.02
N GLU A 20 -3.93 4.27 5.09
CA GLU A 20 -3.33 3.31 6.02
C GLU A 20 -4.41 2.56 6.81
N ALA A 21 -5.48 3.26 7.20
CA ALA A 21 -6.64 2.64 7.81
C ALA A 21 -7.34 1.68 6.82
N GLU A 22 -7.57 2.12 5.58
CA GLU A 22 -8.14 1.25 4.54
C GLU A 22 -7.23 0.06 4.21
N GLN A 23 -5.91 0.28 4.13
CA GLN A 23 -4.95 -0.79 3.94
C GLN A 23 -5.02 -1.82 5.08
N SER A 24 -5.22 -1.36 6.32
CA SER A 24 -5.39 -2.23 7.48
C SER A 24 -6.69 -3.04 7.38
N VAL A 25 -7.80 -2.43 6.93
CA VAL A 25 -9.06 -3.13 6.69
C VAL A 25 -8.88 -4.19 5.60
N ASN A 26 -8.24 -3.85 4.50
CA ASN A 26 -7.97 -4.79 3.40
C ASN A 26 -7.04 -5.93 3.82
N ASN A 27 -6.02 -5.64 4.64
CA ASN A 27 -5.13 -6.64 5.23
C ASN A 27 -5.90 -7.62 6.14
N ILE A 28 -6.83 -7.12 6.97
CA ILE A 28 -7.68 -7.97 7.82
C ILE A 28 -8.61 -8.82 6.95
N ALA A 29 -9.25 -8.23 5.95
CA ALA A 29 -10.11 -8.96 5.02
C ALA A 29 -9.34 -10.08 4.29
N PHE A 30 -8.12 -9.79 3.83
CA PHE A 30 -7.22 -10.76 3.22
C PHE A 30 -6.82 -11.87 4.19
N GLY A 31 -6.48 -11.52 5.43
CA GLY A 31 -6.15 -12.49 6.48
C GLY A 31 -7.31 -13.41 6.82
N ILE A 32 -8.53 -12.87 6.98
CA ILE A 32 -9.74 -13.68 7.20
C ILE A 32 -9.99 -14.60 5.99
N TYR A 33 -9.86 -14.07 4.77
CA TYR A 33 -10.04 -14.85 3.57
C TYR A 33 -9.05 -16.03 3.50
N VAL A 34 -7.76 -15.76 3.63
CA VAL A 34 -6.72 -16.80 3.48
C VAL A 34 -6.68 -17.75 4.67
N CYS A 35 -6.67 -17.22 5.90
CA CYS A 35 -6.52 -18.06 7.09
C CYS A 35 -7.80 -18.84 7.39
N CYS A 36 -8.97 -18.18 7.38
CA CYS A 36 -10.22 -18.84 7.72
C CYS A 36 -10.79 -19.59 6.52
N LEU A 37 -11.12 -18.89 5.43
CA LEU A 37 -11.85 -19.50 4.31
C LEU A 37 -10.96 -20.46 3.51
N MET A 38 -9.76 -20.02 3.10
CA MET A 38 -8.90 -20.81 2.23
C MET A 38 -8.17 -21.93 2.97
N THR A 39 -7.69 -21.72 4.20
CA THR A 39 -6.78 -22.68 4.86
C THR A 39 -7.46 -23.47 5.97
N PHE A 40 -8.12 -22.81 6.92
CA PHE A 40 -8.71 -23.48 8.08
C PHE A 40 -9.85 -24.43 7.67
N HIS A 41 -10.80 -23.97 6.84
CA HIS A 41 -11.91 -24.80 6.39
C HIS A 41 -11.47 -25.97 5.49
N SER A 42 -10.56 -25.72 4.54
CA SER A 42 -10.16 -26.73 3.55
C SER A 42 -9.14 -27.74 4.10
N LYS A 43 -8.13 -27.27 4.87
CA LYS A 43 -6.98 -28.06 5.32
C LYS A 43 -6.93 -28.21 6.84
N GLY A 44 -7.31 -27.17 7.59
CA GLY A 44 -7.21 -27.14 9.05
C GLY A 44 -8.20 -28.04 9.79
N LEU A 45 -9.46 -28.12 9.32
CA LEU A 45 -10.50 -28.95 9.94
C LEU A 45 -10.13 -30.44 10.01
N ALA A 46 -9.53 -30.97 8.93
CA ALA A 46 -9.03 -32.35 8.90
C ALA A 46 -7.98 -32.61 9.98
N TRP A 47 -7.12 -31.63 10.26
CA TRP A 47 -6.09 -31.72 11.30
C TRP A 47 -6.69 -31.80 12.71
N LEU A 48 -7.90 -31.27 12.89
CA LEU A 48 -8.67 -31.32 14.14
C LEU A 48 -9.61 -32.54 14.20
N GLY A 49 -9.58 -33.44 13.21
CA GLY A 49 -10.44 -34.61 13.14
C GLY A 49 -11.85 -34.36 12.56
N TYR A 50 -12.12 -33.16 12.05
CA TYR A 50 -13.36 -32.84 11.35
C TYR A 50 -13.23 -33.07 9.85
N LYS A 51 -14.35 -33.23 9.14
CA LYS A 51 -14.34 -33.33 7.68
C LYS A 51 -13.93 -31.99 7.07
N SER A 52 -12.95 -32.00 6.16
CA SER A 52 -12.59 -30.81 5.37
C SER A 52 -13.78 -30.29 4.57
N GLU A 53 -13.96 -28.98 4.58
CA GLU A 53 -14.95 -28.29 3.78
C GLU A 53 -14.27 -27.37 2.77
N PHE A 54 -14.33 -27.75 1.50
CA PHE A 54 -13.92 -26.91 0.37
C PHE A 54 -15.13 -26.09 -0.06
N ILE A 55 -15.31 -24.90 0.53
CA ILE A 55 -16.47 -24.02 0.32
C ILE A 55 -16.61 -23.69 -1.17
N GLU A 56 -15.50 -23.40 -1.82
CA GLU A 56 -15.38 -23.09 -3.25
C GLU A 56 -15.82 -24.25 -4.16
N ASN A 57 -15.84 -25.48 -3.64
CA ASN A 57 -16.21 -26.69 -4.39
C ASN A 57 -17.69 -27.10 -4.20
N LYS A 58 -18.47 -26.39 -3.36
CA LYS A 58 -19.88 -26.74 -3.09
C LYS A 58 -20.79 -26.51 -4.29
N SER A 59 -20.60 -25.42 -5.02
CA SER A 59 -21.35 -25.09 -6.24
C SER A 59 -20.54 -24.19 -7.18
N ALA A 60 -20.96 -24.11 -8.45
CA ALA A 60 -20.32 -23.20 -9.41
C ALA A 60 -20.44 -21.73 -8.98
N THR A 61 -21.57 -21.36 -8.35
CA THR A 61 -21.79 -20.01 -7.81
C THR A 61 -20.84 -19.72 -6.65
N ASP A 62 -20.60 -20.69 -5.77
CA ASP A 62 -19.66 -20.55 -4.66
C ASP A 62 -18.24 -20.36 -5.18
N CYS A 63 -17.83 -21.12 -6.20
CA CYS A 63 -16.53 -20.92 -6.85
C CYS A 63 -16.38 -19.51 -7.43
N LYS A 64 -17.39 -19.03 -8.16
CA LYS A 64 -17.40 -17.68 -8.74
C LYS A 64 -17.32 -16.60 -7.67
N ALA A 65 -18.13 -16.71 -6.62
CA ALA A 65 -18.13 -15.77 -5.50
C ALA A 65 -16.79 -15.77 -4.75
N TYR A 66 -16.21 -16.96 -4.53
CA TYR A 66 -14.91 -17.14 -3.89
C TYR A 66 -13.80 -16.45 -4.68
N ARG A 67 -13.69 -16.74 -5.98
CA ARG A 67 -12.70 -16.12 -6.88
C ARG A 67 -12.90 -14.61 -7.02
N PHE A 68 -14.15 -14.15 -7.10
CA PHE A 68 -14.47 -12.73 -7.13
C PHE A 68 -14.03 -12.02 -5.84
N LEU A 69 -14.34 -12.59 -4.68
CA LEU A 69 -13.99 -11.99 -3.39
C LEU A 69 -12.47 -11.90 -3.22
N TYR A 70 -11.74 -12.96 -3.61
CA TYR A 70 -10.29 -12.94 -3.62
C TYR A 70 -9.73 -11.83 -4.51
N GLY A 71 -10.21 -11.77 -5.76
CA GLY A 71 -9.81 -10.75 -6.71
C GLY A 71 -10.11 -9.34 -6.18
N PHE A 72 -11.30 -9.13 -5.64
CA PHE A 72 -11.73 -7.85 -5.10
C PHE A 72 -10.80 -7.37 -3.98
N ILE A 73 -10.46 -8.24 -3.03
CA ILE A 73 -9.54 -7.91 -1.93
C ILE A 73 -8.16 -7.56 -2.47
N LEU A 74 -7.60 -8.38 -3.36
CA LEU A 74 -6.28 -8.13 -3.96
C LEU A 74 -6.24 -6.80 -4.72
N THR A 75 -7.27 -6.54 -5.52
CA THR A 75 -7.35 -5.31 -6.31
C THR A 75 -7.50 -4.08 -5.41
N CYS A 76 -8.31 -4.16 -4.35
CA CYS A 76 -8.42 -3.11 -3.32
C CYS A 76 -7.09 -2.83 -2.64
N MET A 77 -6.35 -3.86 -2.26
CA MET A 77 -5.01 -3.72 -1.67
C MET A 77 -4.04 -3.02 -2.64
N ALA A 78 -3.99 -3.47 -3.90
CA ALA A 78 -3.09 -2.91 -4.90
C ALA A 78 -3.43 -1.45 -5.24
N ASN A 79 -4.72 -1.15 -5.43
CA ASN A 79 -5.22 0.20 -5.71
C ASN A 79 -5.00 1.15 -4.53
N THR A 80 -5.25 0.71 -3.30
CA THR A 80 -5.03 1.51 -2.08
C THR A 80 -3.54 1.81 -1.87
N ASN A 81 -2.68 0.80 -2.05
CA ASN A 81 -1.23 0.97 -1.95
C ASN A 81 -0.71 2.00 -2.99
N PHE A 82 -1.11 1.84 -4.25
CA PHE A 82 -0.73 2.77 -5.31
C PHE A 82 -1.20 4.20 -5.00
N MET A 83 -2.46 4.36 -4.60
CA MET A 83 -3.03 5.68 -4.31
C MET A 83 -2.39 6.34 -3.08
N ASN A 84 -2.06 5.57 -2.04
CA ASN A 84 -1.32 6.06 -0.88
C ASN A 84 0.04 6.63 -1.32
N MET A 85 0.79 5.87 -2.12
CA MET A 85 2.08 6.32 -2.62
C MET A 85 1.96 7.53 -3.56
N TYR A 86 0.92 7.58 -4.39
CA TYR A 86 0.67 8.71 -5.28
C TYR A 86 0.35 9.99 -4.51
N ASP A 87 -0.54 9.92 -3.51
CA ASP A 87 -0.88 11.05 -2.64
C ASP A 87 0.35 11.59 -1.91
N ARG A 88 1.16 10.69 -1.33
CA ARG A 88 2.40 11.06 -0.66
C ARG A 88 3.42 11.66 -1.63
N ALA A 89 3.56 11.12 -2.85
CA ALA A 89 4.45 11.67 -3.86
C ALA A 89 4.07 13.09 -4.27
N ILE A 90 2.77 13.35 -4.46
CA ILE A 90 2.25 14.69 -4.75
C ILE A 90 2.50 15.62 -3.57
N THR A 91 2.18 15.18 -2.35
CA THR A 91 2.35 16.00 -1.15
C THR A 91 3.81 16.44 -0.96
N VAL A 92 4.77 15.53 -1.17
CA VAL A 92 6.21 15.83 -1.09
C VAL A 92 6.65 16.80 -2.20
N ARG A 93 6.18 16.60 -3.44
CA ARG A 93 6.64 17.39 -4.59
C ARG A 93 5.99 18.75 -4.73
N CYS A 94 4.70 18.86 -4.44
CA CYS A 94 3.95 20.08 -4.63
C CYS A 94 4.19 21.12 -3.54
N LYS A 95 5.05 20.85 -2.54
CA LYS A 95 5.44 21.75 -1.42
C LYS A 95 4.26 22.29 -0.58
N CYS A 96 3.03 22.00 -0.98
CA CYS A 96 1.80 22.35 -0.32
C CYS A 96 1.41 21.20 0.59
N TYR A 97 1.69 21.35 1.89
CA TYR A 97 0.94 20.69 2.95
C TYR A 97 -0.53 21.16 2.98
N ALA A 98 -1.15 21.45 1.82
CA ALA A 98 -2.57 21.70 1.73
C ALA A 98 -3.21 20.30 1.80
N PRO A 99 -3.77 19.90 2.95
CA PRO A 99 -4.38 18.58 3.05
C PRO A 99 -5.47 18.49 2.01
N ILE A 100 -5.48 17.38 1.26
CA ILE A 100 -6.63 17.02 0.45
C ILE A 100 -7.86 17.06 1.37
N THR A 101 -8.94 17.70 0.89
CA THR A 101 -10.14 17.86 1.70
C THR A 101 -10.72 16.49 2.09
N LYS A 102 -11.38 16.40 3.25
CA LYS A 102 -12.03 15.15 3.71
C LYS A 102 -12.95 14.54 2.64
N SER A 103 -13.70 15.38 1.92
CA SER A 103 -14.59 14.95 0.83
C SER A 103 -13.83 14.28 -0.31
N SER A 104 -12.66 14.79 -0.66
CA SER A 104 -11.83 14.22 -1.72
C SER A 104 -11.28 12.85 -1.33
N TYR A 105 -10.84 12.63 -0.09
CA TYR A 105 -10.39 11.31 0.37
C TYR A 105 -11.52 10.26 0.31
N ILE A 106 -12.72 10.60 0.79
CA ILE A 106 -13.87 9.69 0.75
C ILE A 106 -14.25 9.36 -0.70
N LEU A 107 -14.25 10.37 -1.57
CA LEU A 107 -14.53 10.16 -2.99
C LEU A 107 -13.50 9.21 -3.62
N THR A 108 -12.20 9.45 -3.37
CA THR A 108 -11.14 8.58 -3.89
C THR A 108 -11.31 7.15 -3.41
N LEU A 109 -11.54 6.92 -2.11
CA LEU A 109 -11.78 5.57 -1.58
C LEU A 109 -12.95 4.87 -2.27
N ASN A 110 -14.08 5.55 -2.47
CA ASN A 110 -15.22 4.99 -3.19
C ASN A 110 -14.85 4.61 -4.63
N VAL A 111 -14.07 5.46 -5.32
CA VAL A 111 -13.58 5.18 -6.67
C VAL A 111 -12.68 3.94 -6.67
N LEU A 112 -11.77 3.79 -5.69
CA LEU A 112 -10.90 2.62 -5.57
C LEU A 112 -11.72 1.35 -5.29
N THR A 113 -12.75 1.40 -4.45
CA THR A 113 -13.61 0.25 -4.17
C THR A 113 -14.42 -0.15 -5.41
N ILE A 114 -15.04 0.82 -6.09
CA ILE A 114 -15.84 0.57 -7.30
C ILE A 114 -14.95 0.02 -8.41
N SER A 115 -13.77 0.59 -8.63
CA SER A 115 -12.84 0.10 -9.64
C SER A 115 -12.37 -1.33 -9.35
N SER A 116 -12.12 -1.68 -8.08
CA SER A 116 -11.79 -3.05 -7.69
C SER A 116 -12.92 -4.05 -7.96
N VAL A 117 -14.19 -3.64 -7.78
CA VAL A 117 -15.35 -4.47 -8.15
C VAL A 117 -15.38 -4.69 -9.66
N VAL A 118 -15.25 -3.62 -10.45
CA VAL A 118 -15.28 -3.68 -11.92
C VAL A 118 -14.13 -4.55 -12.44
N LEU A 119 -12.92 -4.39 -11.90
CA LEU A 119 -11.75 -5.18 -12.27
C LEU A 119 -11.86 -6.65 -11.82
N SER A 120 -12.61 -6.96 -10.77
CA SER A 120 -12.78 -8.36 -10.33
C SER A 120 -13.95 -9.08 -11.01
N LEU A 121 -14.86 -8.33 -11.64
CA LEU A 121 -16.07 -8.87 -12.25
C LEU A 121 -15.79 -9.88 -13.39
N PRO A 122 -14.80 -9.70 -14.29
CA PRO A 122 -14.50 -10.69 -15.31
C PRO A 122 -14.14 -12.07 -14.73
N ILE A 123 -13.49 -12.10 -13.55
CA ILE A 123 -13.17 -13.35 -12.86
C ILE A 123 -14.45 -14.05 -12.41
N TYR A 124 -15.43 -13.31 -11.88
CA TYR A 124 -16.72 -13.89 -11.50
C TYR A 124 -17.42 -14.56 -12.68
N ILE A 125 -17.37 -13.95 -13.86
CA ILE A 125 -18.07 -14.44 -15.05
C ILE A 125 -17.46 -15.74 -15.55
N VAL A 126 -16.13 -15.78 -15.65
CA VAL A 126 -15.38 -16.85 -16.32
C VAL A 126 -14.95 -17.99 -15.37
N SER A 127 -15.00 -17.79 -14.05
CA SER A 127 -14.62 -18.85 -13.10
C SER A 127 -15.65 -19.99 -13.05
N GLY A 128 -15.18 -21.20 -12.77
CA GLY A 128 -15.96 -22.41 -12.59
C GLY A 128 -15.13 -23.54 -12.00
N HIS A 129 -15.70 -24.75 -12.02
CA HIS A 129 -15.00 -25.94 -11.54
C HIS A 129 -14.19 -26.58 -12.66
N TRP A 130 -12.91 -26.77 -12.40
CA TRP A 130 -12.00 -27.52 -13.25
C TRP A 130 -11.58 -28.80 -12.55
N VAL A 131 -11.72 -29.94 -13.20
CA VAL A 131 -11.15 -31.21 -12.72
C VAL A 131 -9.71 -31.40 -13.21
N ILE A 132 -8.75 -31.42 -12.29
CA ILE A 132 -7.33 -31.67 -12.54
C ILE A 132 -6.91 -32.88 -11.71
N ASP A 133 -6.37 -33.92 -12.34
CA ASP A 133 -5.95 -35.18 -11.65
C ASP A 133 -7.05 -35.76 -10.74
N GLY A 134 -8.30 -35.75 -11.21
CA GLY A 134 -9.46 -36.23 -10.45
C GLY A 134 -9.89 -35.34 -9.28
N ARG A 135 -9.25 -34.18 -9.08
CA ARG A 135 -9.60 -33.20 -8.03
C ARG A 135 -10.32 -31.99 -8.63
N ILE A 136 -11.33 -31.50 -7.92
CA ILE A 136 -12.03 -30.27 -8.29
C ILE A 136 -11.23 -29.06 -7.79
N VAL A 137 -10.88 -28.18 -8.71
CA VAL A 137 -10.19 -26.92 -8.48
C VAL A 137 -11.11 -25.78 -8.94
N CYS A 138 -11.29 -24.77 -8.08
CA CYS A 138 -12.01 -23.57 -8.45
C CYS A 138 -11.09 -22.61 -9.23
N SER A 139 -11.25 -22.55 -10.55
CA SER A 139 -10.38 -21.79 -11.45
C SER A 139 -11.18 -21.24 -12.64
N ALA A 140 -10.50 -20.78 -13.70
CA ALA A 140 -11.17 -20.42 -14.95
C ALA A 140 -11.85 -21.65 -15.57
N ASP A 141 -13.11 -21.52 -15.99
CA ASP A 141 -13.90 -22.62 -16.52
C ASP A 141 -13.35 -23.07 -17.91
N PRO A 142 -12.95 -24.35 -18.07
CA PRO A 142 -12.40 -24.84 -19.33
C PRO A 142 -13.41 -24.84 -20.48
N GLY A 143 -14.71 -24.63 -20.23
CA GLY A 143 -15.74 -24.50 -21.26
C GLY A 143 -15.63 -23.23 -22.10
N TRP A 144 -14.83 -22.24 -21.69
CA TRP A 144 -14.60 -21.02 -22.47
C TRP A 144 -13.55 -21.22 -23.58
N SER A 145 -13.61 -20.38 -24.61
CA SER A 145 -12.61 -20.40 -25.67
C SER A 145 -11.21 -20.08 -25.14
N ARG A 146 -10.17 -20.67 -25.73
CA ARG A 146 -8.76 -20.42 -25.34
C ARG A 146 -8.42 -18.93 -25.35
N LEU A 147 -8.91 -18.19 -26.34
CA LEU A 147 -8.73 -16.75 -26.43
C LEU A 147 -9.31 -16.02 -25.20
N THR A 148 -10.54 -16.38 -24.79
CA THR A 148 -11.18 -15.81 -23.59
C THR A 148 -10.36 -16.09 -22.34
N LEU A 149 -9.87 -17.32 -22.18
CA LEU A 149 -9.04 -17.72 -21.04
C LEU A 149 -7.69 -16.97 -21.02
N THR A 150 -7.04 -16.80 -22.17
CA THR A 150 -5.79 -16.02 -22.28
C THR A 150 -6.02 -14.55 -21.93
N ILE A 151 -7.09 -13.93 -22.43
CA ILE A 151 -7.43 -12.53 -22.10
C ILE A 151 -7.68 -12.40 -20.60
N LEU A 152 -8.45 -13.33 -20.00
CA LEU A 152 -8.68 -13.33 -18.57
C LEU A 152 -7.37 -13.50 -17.77
N ALA A 153 -6.49 -14.41 -18.19
CA ALA A 153 -5.21 -14.65 -17.53
C ALA A 153 -4.34 -13.38 -17.50
N VAL A 154 -4.21 -12.70 -18.64
CA VAL A 154 -3.48 -11.43 -18.73
C VAL A 154 -4.13 -10.38 -17.84
N HIS A 155 -5.46 -10.26 -17.87
CA HIS A 155 -6.19 -9.29 -17.05
C HIS A 155 -6.06 -9.57 -15.54
N ASP A 156 -6.17 -10.83 -15.12
CA ASP A 156 -6.01 -11.27 -13.72
C ASP A 156 -4.60 -10.93 -13.22
N VAL A 157 -3.56 -11.25 -13.99
CA VAL A 157 -2.17 -10.93 -13.63
C VAL A 157 -1.93 -9.40 -13.59
N MET A 158 -2.36 -8.69 -14.63
CA MET A 158 -2.02 -7.27 -14.79
C MET A 158 -2.75 -6.37 -13.79
N PHE A 159 -4.04 -6.63 -13.56
CA PHE A 159 -4.91 -5.71 -12.83
C PHE A 159 -5.38 -6.26 -11.49
N VAL A 160 -5.78 -7.52 -11.41
CA VAL A 160 -6.37 -8.10 -10.19
C VAL A 160 -5.30 -8.51 -9.19
N CYS A 161 -4.26 -9.21 -9.65
CA CYS A 161 -3.06 -9.50 -8.87
C CYS A 161 -2.24 -8.23 -8.60
N GLY A 162 -2.50 -7.18 -9.38
CA GLY A 162 -2.01 -5.83 -9.13
C GLY A 162 -0.62 -5.55 -9.70
N LEU A 163 -0.17 -6.26 -10.75
CA LEU A 163 1.16 -6.06 -11.33
C LEU A 163 1.37 -4.61 -11.80
N MET A 164 0.40 -4.04 -12.51
CA MET A 164 0.47 -2.65 -13.00
C MET A 164 0.52 -1.64 -11.87
N GLN A 165 -0.33 -1.80 -10.86
CA GLN A 165 -0.35 -0.95 -9.67
C GLN A 165 0.96 -1.08 -8.89
N SER A 166 1.52 -2.29 -8.79
CA SER A 166 2.78 -2.54 -8.07
C SER A 166 3.98 -1.93 -8.79
N ILE A 167 4.06 -2.05 -10.12
CA ILE A 167 5.09 -1.38 -10.92
C ILE A 167 4.97 0.13 -10.78
N GLY A 168 3.76 0.68 -10.89
CA GLY A 168 3.51 2.11 -10.66
C GLY A 168 3.94 2.56 -9.27
N THR A 169 3.65 1.75 -8.24
CA THR A 169 4.05 2.00 -6.85
C THR A 169 5.58 2.02 -6.71
N LEU A 170 6.29 1.05 -7.31
CA LEU A 170 7.75 1.00 -7.29
C LEU A 170 8.39 2.21 -7.98
N ILE A 171 7.81 2.68 -9.09
CA ILE A 171 8.25 3.90 -9.78
C ILE A 171 8.10 5.13 -8.86
N LEU A 172 6.96 5.25 -8.19
CA LEU A 172 6.69 6.34 -7.24
C LEU A 172 7.67 6.29 -6.06
N ILE A 173 7.89 5.11 -5.49
CA ILE A 173 8.87 4.86 -4.42
C ILE A 173 10.27 5.30 -4.84
N PHE A 174 10.74 4.87 -6.02
CA PHE A 174 12.06 5.24 -6.50
C PHE A 174 12.19 6.76 -6.66
N SER A 175 11.15 7.43 -7.14
CA SER A 175 11.17 8.88 -7.19
C SER A 175 11.19 9.53 -5.80
N MET A 176 10.36 9.04 -4.88
CA MET A 176 10.27 9.63 -3.54
C MET A 176 11.53 9.38 -2.73
N ALA A 177 12.24 8.27 -2.95
CA ALA A 177 13.54 8.01 -2.33
C ALA A 177 14.57 9.10 -2.69
N ARG A 178 14.55 9.61 -3.94
CA ARG A 178 15.39 10.73 -4.34
C ARG A 178 15.00 12.02 -3.63
N ASP A 179 13.71 12.28 -3.46
CA ASP A 179 13.21 13.47 -2.79
C ASP A 179 13.48 13.42 -1.27
N LEU A 180 13.42 12.23 -0.65
CA LEU A 180 13.86 12.01 0.73
C LEU A 180 15.35 12.36 0.93
N GLY A 181 16.22 11.97 0.00
CA GLY A 181 17.63 12.35 0.06
C GLY A 181 17.85 13.86 0.00
N LYS A 182 17.00 14.59 -0.75
CA LYS A 182 17.03 16.06 -0.76
C LYS A 182 16.54 16.65 0.56
N MET A 183 15.50 16.08 1.17
CA MET A 183 15.02 16.48 2.49
C MET A 183 16.09 16.31 3.56
N ASP A 184 16.83 15.19 3.54
CA ASP A 184 17.91 14.89 4.48
C ASP A 184 19.04 15.94 4.40
N ASN A 185 19.53 16.20 3.19
CA ASN A 185 20.52 17.26 2.94
C ASN A 185 20.03 18.65 3.40
N THR A 186 18.72 18.92 3.26
CA THR A 186 18.12 20.20 3.69
C THR A 186 18.07 20.30 5.20
N ILE A 187 17.69 19.21 5.89
CA ILE A 187 17.70 19.12 7.34
C ILE A 187 19.12 19.39 7.85
N ASP A 188 20.11 18.66 7.35
CA ASP A 188 21.51 18.81 7.76
C ASP A 188 22.04 20.22 7.54
N PHE A 189 21.70 20.84 6.41
CA PHE A 189 22.06 22.24 6.14
C PHE A 189 21.41 23.20 7.16
N LEU A 190 20.12 23.06 7.44
CA LEU A 190 19.42 23.92 8.41
C LEU A 190 19.98 23.79 9.83
N GLN A 191 20.54 22.63 10.18
CA GLN A 191 21.15 22.39 11.49
C GLN A 191 22.58 22.92 11.61
N THR A 192 23.33 22.88 10.51
CA THR A 192 24.76 23.23 10.47
C THR A 192 25.02 24.69 10.07
N ALA A 193 24.02 25.38 9.52
CA ALA A 193 24.14 26.78 9.14
C ALA A 193 24.36 27.70 10.37
N THR A 194 25.43 28.49 10.34
CA THR A 194 25.72 29.56 11.31
C THR A 194 24.79 30.74 11.06
N LEU A 195 23.68 30.76 11.80
CA LEU A 195 22.61 31.76 11.72
C LEU A 195 22.52 32.60 12.99
N SER A 196 21.92 33.79 12.90
CA SER A 196 21.61 34.62 14.06
C SER A 196 20.65 33.90 15.01
N ASN A 197 20.69 34.22 16.31
CA ASN A 197 19.94 33.50 17.35
C ASN A 197 18.43 33.40 17.08
N GLN A 198 17.82 34.44 16.49
CA GLN A 198 16.39 34.46 16.17
C GLN A 198 16.04 33.58 14.96
N VAL A 199 16.89 33.54 13.94
CA VAL A 199 16.68 32.69 12.74
C VAL A 199 16.97 31.23 13.06
N ARG A 200 17.91 30.97 13.98
CA ARG A 200 18.27 29.62 14.45
C ARG A 200 17.12 28.88 15.12
N ALA A 201 16.26 29.55 15.88
CA ALA A 201 15.08 28.93 16.48
C ALA A 201 14.12 28.43 15.39
N THR A 202 13.74 29.31 14.46
CA THR A 202 12.82 28.99 13.35
C THR A 202 13.36 27.90 12.43
N THR A 203 14.68 27.89 12.13
CA THR A 203 15.28 26.84 11.29
C THR A 203 15.36 25.49 12.02
N THR A 204 15.53 25.50 13.35
CA THR A 204 15.53 24.27 14.16
C THR A 204 14.14 23.63 14.18
N ASP A 205 13.08 24.43 14.31
CA ASP A 205 11.69 23.95 14.26
C ASP A 205 11.32 23.43 12.86
N ALA A 206 11.72 24.14 11.80
CA ALA A 206 11.56 23.68 10.43
C ALA A 206 12.31 22.34 10.18
N ALA A 207 13.53 22.20 10.69
CA ALA A 207 14.28 20.94 10.60
C ALA A 207 13.60 19.80 11.37
N ARG A 208 12.99 20.08 12.53
CA ARG A 208 12.23 19.09 13.30
C ARG A 208 10.98 18.62 12.54
N LEU A 209 10.23 19.55 11.94
CA LEU A 209 9.06 19.24 11.10
C LEU A 209 9.45 18.38 9.89
N LEU A 210 10.51 18.76 9.18
CA LEU A 210 11.02 18.02 8.03
C LEU A 210 11.45 16.60 8.41
N ARG A 211 12.08 16.40 9.57
CA ARG A 211 12.44 15.06 10.07
C ARG A 211 11.23 14.18 10.35
N VAL A 212 10.16 14.75 10.92
CA VAL A 212 8.93 13.99 11.18
C VAL A 212 8.29 13.56 9.85
N ALA A 213 8.20 14.46 8.88
CA ALA A 213 7.71 14.16 7.54
C ALA A 213 8.59 13.12 6.81
N GLN A 214 9.91 13.23 6.94
CA GLN A 214 10.88 12.29 6.38
C GLN A 214 10.70 10.88 6.95
N ARG A 215 10.54 10.74 8.28
CA ARG A 215 10.32 9.44 8.94
C ARG A 215 9.01 8.78 8.52
N ASP A 216 7.92 9.55 8.47
CA ASP A 216 6.61 9.06 8.00
C ASP A 216 6.70 8.60 6.53
N CYS A 217 7.31 9.43 5.67
CA CYS A 217 7.53 9.10 4.27
C CYS A 217 8.40 7.83 4.10
N TRP A 218 9.46 7.68 4.90
CA TRP A 218 10.31 6.49 4.89
C TRP A 218 9.58 5.22 5.31
N ALA A 219 8.80 5.28 6.41
CA ALA A 219 8.03 4.13 6.90
C ALA A 219 7.04 3.62 5.85
N SER A 220 6.34 4.55 5.19
CA SER A 220 5.42 4.24 4.10
C SER A 220 6.14 3.68 2.88
N LEU A 221 7.29 4.25 2.49
CA LEU A 221 8.14 3.74 1.41
C LEU A 221 8.55 2.28 1.66
N ALA A 222 9.01 1.98 2.87
CA ALA A 222 9.48 0.66 3.25
C ALA A 222 8.34 -0.37 3.18
N TYR A 223 7.21 -0.08 3.83
CA TYR A 223 6.06 -0.97 3.84
C TYR A 223 5.48 -1.18 2.44
N ASN A 224 5.16 -0.09 1.73
CA ASN A 224 4.53 -0.14 0.42
C ASN A 224 5.48 -0.73 -0.64
N GLY A 225 6.80 -0.55 -0.49
CA GLY A 225 7.81 -1.17 -1.34
C GLY A 225 7.88 -2.68 -1.19
N ILE A 226 7.93 -3.17 0.06
CA ILE A 226 7.90 -4.63 0.30
C ILE A 226 6.57 -5.21 -0.19
N ALA A 227 5.44 -4.54 0.08
CA ALA A 227 4.13 -4.98 -0.39
C ALA A 227 4.05 -5.06 -1.93
N ALA A 228 4.57 -4.06 -2.64
CA ALA A 228 4.61 -4.03 -4.10
C ALA A 228 5.50 -5.15 -4.67
N LEU A 229 6.66 -5.42 -4.03
CA LEU A 229 7.53 -6.53 -4.44
C LEU A 229 6.85 -7.89 -4.26
N ILE A 230 6.16 -8.12 -3.14
CA ILE A 230 5.39 -9.34 -2.90
C ILE A 230 4.27 -9.49 -3.95
N ALA A 231 3.58 -8.40 -4.29
CA ALA A 231 2.54 -8.41 -5.31
C ALA A 231 3.09 -8.68 -6.73
N CYS A 232 4.26 -8.14 -7.07
CA CYS A 232 4.97 -8.49 -8.31
C CYS A 232 5.32 -9.98 -8.34
N LEU A 233 5.88 -10.53 -7.26
CA LEU A 233 6.21 -11.95 -7.16
C LEU A 233 4.97 -12.83 -7.32
N ARG A 234 3.86 -12.48 -6.65
CA ARG A 234 2.57 -13.18 -6.81
C ARG A 234 2.09 -13.17 -8.25
N SER A 235 2.18 -12.01 -8.91
CA SER A 235 1.76 -11.84 -10.30
C SER A 235 2.60 -12.70 -11.24
N ILE A 236 3.91 -12.84 -10.99
CA ILE A 236 4.81 -13.74 -11.72
C ILE A 236 4.43 -15.20 -11.49
N CYS A 237 4.20 -15.63 -10.24
CA CYS A 237 3.74 -16.99 -9.94
C CYS A 237 2.42 -17.30 -10.67
N ARG A 238 1.46 -16.36 -10.62
CA ARG A 238 0.17 -16.49 -11.30
C ARG A 238 0.28 -16.54 -12.82
N ALA A 239 1.18 -15.75 -13.40
CA ALA A 239 1.44 -15.79 -14.85
C ALA A 239 1.99 -17.15 -15.28
N ASN A 240 2.94 -17.71 -14.53
CA ASN A 240 3.47 -19.04 -14.80
C ASN A 240 2.42 -20.13 -14.62
N PHE A 241 1.58 -20.04 -13.58
CA PHE A 241 0.43 -20.94 -13.40
C PHE A 241 -0.49 -20.93 -14.63
N TYR A 242 -0.88 -19.77 -15.13
CA TYR A 242 -1.69 -19.68 -16.35
C TYR A 242 -0.97 -20.18 -17.59
N TYR A 243 0.33 -19.93 -17.71
CA TYR A 243 1.12 -20.43 -18.83
C TYR A 243 1.14 -21.96 -18.85
N THR A 244 1.50 -22.61 -17.74
CA THR A 244 1.52 -24.08 -17.64
C THR A 244 0.14 -24.65 -17.96
N ILE A 245 -0.93 -24.03 -17.44
CA ILE A 245 -2.29 -24.48 -17.67
C ILE A 245 -2.74 -24.33 -19.13
N LEU A 246 -2.44 -23.21 -19.78
CA LEU A 246 -2.95 -22.92 -21.13
C LEU A 246 -2.06 -23.47 -22.25
N CYS A 247 -0.78 -23.73 -21.98
CA CYS A 247 0.20 -24.18 -22.98
C CYS A 247 0.62 -25.63 -22.77
N ASP A 248 0.91 -26.06 -21.55
CA ASP A 248 1.49 -27.39 -21.27
C ASP A 248 0.43 -28.43 -20.87
N PHE A 249 -0.72 -27.97 -20.38
CA PHE A 249 -1.81 -28.81 -19.87
C PHE A 249 -2.90 -29.14 -20.92
N GLU A 250 -2.60 -28.96 -22.21
CA GLU A 250 -3.52 -29.30 -23.32
C GLU A 250 -3.89 -30.80 -23.36
N ASP A 251 -3.12 -31.65 -22.66
CA ASP A 251 -3.44 -33.04 -22.39
C ASP A 251 -3.33 -33.32 -20.88
N ASN A 252 -4.48 -33.31 -20.18
CA ASN A 252 -4.72 -33.47 -18.72
C ASN A 252 -4.06 -34.71 -18.03
N ARG A 253 -3.08 -35.37 -18.65
CA ARG A 253 -2.56 -36.69 -18.29
C ARG A 253 -1.06 -36.76 -18.06
N SER A 254 -0.29 -35.69 -18.34
CA SER A 254 1.15 -35.74 -18.10
C SER A 254 1.47 -35.49 -16.61
N PRO A 255 2.22 -36.39 -15.94
CA PRO A 255 2.55 -36.22 -14.53
C PRO A 255 3.45 -35.00 -14.28
N VAL A 256 4.21 -34.55 -15.28
CA VAL A 256 5.10 -33.39 -15.18
C VAL A 256 4.30 -32.09 -15.08
N GLY A 257 3.33 -31.87 -15.96
CA GLY A 257 2.50 -30.66 -15.93
C GLY A 257 1.68 -30.54 -14.65
N VAL A 258 1.19 -31.67 -14.13
CA VAL A 258 0.42 -31.71 -12.86
C VAL A 258 1.28 -31.23 -11.69
N VAL A 259 2.53 -31.69 -11.61
CA VAL A 259 3.48 -31.28 -10.57
C VAL A 259 3.81 -29.79 -10.68
N GLU A 260 4.01 -29.26 -11.88
CA GLU A 260 4.30 -27.84 -12.09
C GLU A 260 3.13 -26.94 -11.67
N VAL A 261 1.89 -27.31 -12.03
CA VAL A 261 0.69 -26.58 -11.60
C VAL A 261 0.62 -26.50 -10.07
N TYR A 262 0.83 -27.62 -9.37
CA TYR A 262 0.85 -27.63 -7.89
C TYR A 262 2.02 -26.83 -7.30
N ALA A 263 3.18 -26.83 -7.96
CA ALA A 263 4.33 -26.05 -7.51
C ALA A 263 4.07 -24.54 -7.58
N PHE A 264 3.45 -24.05 -8.67
CA PHE A 264 3.11 -22.64 -8.80
C PHE A 264 1.94 -22.22 -7.89
N ASP A 265 0.96 -23.09 -7.66
CA ASP A 265 -0.11 -22.86 -6.67
C ASP A 265 0.47 -22.74 -5.24
N ALA A 266 1.40 -23.64 -4.88
CA ALA A 266 2.12 -23.56 -3.61
C ALA A 266 2.99 -22.29 -3.49
N ALA A 267 3.65 -21.87 -4.58
CA ALA A 267 4.40 -20.62 -4.61
C ALA A 267 3.48 -19.41 -4.41
N GLU A 268 2.28 -19.41 -5.01
CA GLU A 268 1.27 -18.38 -4.77
C GLU A 268 0.86 -18.35 -3.29
N ASP A 269 0.63 -19.50 -2.66
CA ASP A 269 0.33 -19.60 -1.21
C ASP A 269 1.43 -19.02 -0.32
N ILE A 270 2.71 -19.21 -0.68
CA ILE A 270 3.84 -18.57 0.01
C ILE A 270 3.73 -17.04 -0.07
N THR A 271 3.38 -16.47 -1.22
CA THR A 271 3.20 -15.02 -1.35
C THR A 271 2.01 -14.49 -0.55
N LYS A 272 0.93 -15.29 -0.39
CA LYS A 272 -0.20 -14.96 0.49
C LYS A 272 0.27 -14.91 1.95
N LEU A 273 1.06 -15.88 2.39
CA LEU A 273 1.64 -15.89 3.74
C LEU A 273 2.57 -14.70 3.97
N MET A 274 3.46 -14.38 3.02
CA MET A 274 4.31 -13.19 3.09
C MET A 274 3.48 -11.90 3.24
N THR A 275 2.36 -11.80 2.51
CA THR A 275 1.42 -10.67 2.61
C THR A 275 0.80 -10.59 4.01
N ILE A 276 0.40 -11.71 4.62
CA ILE A 276 -0.16 -11.75 5.99
C ILE A 276 0.89 -11.36 7.03
N VAL A 277 2.12 -11.85 6.89
CA VAL A 277 3.23 -11.50 7.80
C VAL A 277 3.51 -10.00 7.70
N LEU A 278 3.61 -9.45 6.49
CA LEU A 278 3.80 -8.02 6.29
C LEU A 278 2.64 -7.20 6.87
N ALA A 279 1.40 -7.66 6.69
CA ALA A 279 0.22 -7.04 7.28
C ALA A 279 0.27 -7.00 8.82
N GLY A 280 0.74 -8.08 9.46
CA GLY A 280 0.97 -8.11 10.91
C GLY A 280 2.03 -7.12 11.38
N LEU A 281 3.03 -6.84 10.54
CA LEU A 281 4.08 -5.84 10.81
C LEU A 281 3.63 -4.41 10.50
N HIS A 282 2.52 -4.21 9.78
CA HIS A 282 2.02 -2.89 9.39
C HIS A 282 1.89 -1.95 10.60
N TYR A 283 1.22 -2.39 11.66
CA TYR A 283 1.06 -1.57 12.86
C TYR A 283 2.41 -1.26 13.53
N SER A 284 3.29 -2.25 13.67
CA SER A 284 4.60 -2.08 14.30
C SER A 284 5.48 -1.06 13.56
N ILE A 285 5.52 -1.13 12.22
CA ILE A 285 6.31 -0.18 11.41
C ILE A 285 5.84 1.25 11.65
N TYR A 286 4.53 1.50 11.62
CA TYR A 286 3.99 2.84 11.84
C TYR A 286 4.13 3.29 13.31
N PHE A 287 3.91 2.40 14.27
CA PHE A 287 4.01 2.69 15.70
C PHE A 287 5.43 3.08 16.15
N TYR A 288 6.45 2.37 15.67
CA TYR A 288 7.84 2.64 16.08
C TYR A 288 8.48 3.81 15.33
N HIS A 289 8.08 4.07 14.07
CA HIS A 289 8.72 5.10 13.25
C HIS A 289 7.97 6.44 13.22
N ILE A 290 6.69 6.49 13.63
CA ILE A 290 5.90 7.73 13.65
C ILE A 290 5.62 8.15 15.11
N PRO A 291 6.32 9.18 15.64
CA PRO A 291 6.13 9.64 17.01
C PRO A 291 4.68 10.03 17.35
N GLY A 292 3.94 10.60 16.39
CA GLY A 292 2.52 10.94 16.55
C GLY A 292 1.62 9.72 16.79
N ALA A 293 1.91 8.60 16.12
CA ALA A 293 1.19 7.34 16.34
C ALA A 293 1.48 6.78 17.75
N ARG A 294 2.71 6.91 18.24
CA ARG A 294 3.11 6.48 19.58
C ARG A 294 2.44 7.32 20.69
N LEU A 295 2.42 8.65 20.53
CA LEU A 295 1.76 9.57 21.47
C LEU A 295 0.24 9.35 21.54
N TRP A 296 -0.36 8.96 20.42
CA TRP A 296 -1.78 8.66 20.31
C TRP A 296 -2.19 7.38 21.06
N VAL A 297 -1.46 6.27 20.86
CA VAL A 297 -1.75 4.97 21.52
C VAL A 297 -1.57 5.03 23.04
N ILE A 298 -0.64 5.86 23.52
CA ILE A 298 -0.38 6.03 24.96
C ILE A 298 -1.50 6.86 25.65
N GLY A 299 -2.55 7.26 24.91
CA GLY A 299 -3.71 7.94 25.50
C GLY A 299 -3.44 9.41 25.83
N GLY A 300 -2.38 10.00 25.26
CA GLY A 300 -2.10 11.42 25.39
C GLY A 300 -3.12 12.24 24.60
N LYS A 301 -4.34 12.45 25.16
CA LYS A 301 -5.35 13.38 24.62
C LYS A 301 -4.79 14.81 24.41
N ASP A 302 -3.69 15.12 25.07
CA ASP A 302 -2.99 16.39 25.03
C ASP A 302 -1.62 16.32 24.30
N GLY A 303 -1.12 15.16 23.88
CA GLY A 303 0.27 15.00 23.42
C GLY A 303 0.47 15.42 21.97
N GLU A 304 -0.33 14.85 21.07
CA GLU A 304 -0.33 15.24 19.67
C GLU A 304 -0.99 16.61 19.49
N SER A 305 -1.99 16.96 20.33
CA SER A 305 -2.51 18.32 20.36
C SER A 305 -1.44 19.28 20.87
N LYS A 306 -0.79 19.11 22.03
CA LYS A 306 0.25 20.06 22.48
C LYS A 306 1.51 20.05 21.62
N GLU A 307 1.91 18.99 20.93
CA GLU A 307 3.04 19.11 19.97
C GLU A 307 2.62 19.74 18.64
N LEU A 308 1.47 19.41 18.03
CA LEU A 308 0.99 20.12 16.83
C LEU A 308 0.51 21.54 17.15
N GLN A 309 -0.07 21.75 18.32
CA GLN A 309 -0.58 23.02 18.85
C GLN A 309 0.57 23.84 19.42
N ALA A 310 1.60 23.28 20.06
CA ALA A 310 2.85 24.01 20.27
C ALA A 310 3.60 24.24 18.96
N MET A 311 3.52 23.37 17.94
CA MET A 311 4.05 23.69 16.61
C MET A 311 3.20 24.74 15.87
N ARG A 312 1.94 24.95 16.27
CA ARG A 312 1.03 25.98 15.72
C ARG A 312 1.04 27.28 16.55
N GLU A 313 1.36 27.20 17.84
CA GLU A 313 1.50 28.29 18.83
C GLU A 313 2.97 28.75 18.96
N HIS A 314 3.96 27.92 18.58
CA HIS A 314 5.37 28.29 18.32
C HIS A 314 5.63 28.53 16.83
N LEU A 315 4.62 28.54 15.96
CA LEU A 315 4.64 29.59 14.94
C LEU A 315 4.27 30.84 15.73
N PRO A 316 5.21 31.78 15.98
CA PRO A 316 4.82 33.10 16.46
C PRO A 316 3.67 33.57 15.57
N GLU A 317 2.66 34.23 16.13
CA GLU A 317 1.64 34.95 15.34
C GLU A 317 2.28 35.95 14.34
N ASN A 318 3.59 36.20 14.49
CA ASN A 318 4.45 36.96 13.61
C ASN A 318 5.27 36.15 12.57
N VAL A 319 5.23 34.81 12.50
CA VAL A 319 5.87 34.06 11.41
C VAL A 319 4.90 33.96 10.24
N THR A 320 4.90 35.05 9.47
CA THR A 320 4.27 35.09 8.16
C THR A 320 5.04 34.19 7.18
N LEU A 321 4.38 33.72 6.14
CA LEU A 321 5.02 33.03 5.01
C LEU A 321 6.24 33.83 4.51
N ASP A 322 6.16 35.16 4.54
CA ASP A 322 7.24 36.08 4.18
C ASP A 322 8.47 35.96 5.09
N ASN A 323 8.30 35.70 6.39
CA ASN A 323 9.41 35.51 7.32
C ASN A 323 10.13 34.17 7.09
N ILE A 324 9.38 33.12 6.75
CA ILE A 324 9.95 31.82 6.34
C ILE A 324 10.68 31.96 5.00
N ILE A 325 10.06 32.63 4.02
CA ILE A 325 10.67 32.92 2.71
C ILE A 325 11.93 33.77 2.87
N SER A 326 11.92 34.78 3.75
CA SER A 326 13.07 35.65 4.03
C SER A 326 14.22 34.88 4.68
N ALA A 327 13.95 34.07 5.71
CA ALA A 327 14.94 33.21 6.34
C ALA A 327 15.50 32.17 5.35
N PHE A 328 14.64 31.56 4.53
CA PHE A 328 15.04 30.63 3.49
C PHE A 328 15.90 31.31 2.42
N ASN A 329 15.56 32.54 2.02
CA ASN A 329 16.36 33.35 1.11
C ASN A 329 17.73 33.72 1.69
N GLN A 330 17.81 34.03 2.97
CA GLN A 330 19.09 34.26 3.66
C GLN A 330 19.94 32.99 3.67
N CYS A 331 19.34 31.83 3.96
CA CYS A 331 19.99 30.52 3.84
C CYS A 331 20.50 30.22 2.41
N VAL A 332 19.68 30.46 1.38
CA VAL A 332 20.07 30.31 -0.04
C VAL A 332 21.22 31.25 -0.38
N HIS A 333 21.20 32.48 0.13
CA HIS A 333 22.23 33.49 -0.10
C HIS A 333 23.54 33.16 0.63
N GLN A 334 23.48 32.58 1.82
CA GLN A 334 24.64 32.07 2.55
C GLN A 334 25.22 30.85 1.82
N ALA A 335 24.38 29.91 1.40
CA ALA A 335 24.80 28.74 0.63
C ALA A 335 25.48 29.14 -0.69
N LYS A 336 25.00 30.20 -1.37
CA LYS A 336 25.65 30.77 -2.57
C LYS A 336 27.10 31.17 -2.32
N LYS A 337 27.42 31.63 -1.10
CA LYS A 337 28.77 32.06 -0.71
C LYS A 337 29.63 30.92 -0.17
N SER A 338 29.03 29.92 0.49
CA SER A 338 29.78 28.90 1.23
C SER A 338 29.87 27.54 0.53
N ASN A 339 28.87 27.12 -0.26
CA ASN A 339 28.83 25.78 -0.84
C ASN A 339 27.96 25.72 -2.11
N LYS A 340 28.59 25.61 -3.29
CA LYS A 340 27.92 25.54 -4.60
C LYS A 340 26.90 24.39 -4.72
N SER A 341 27.16 23.25 -4.08
CA SER A 341 26.24 22.09 -4.10
C SER A 341 25.00 22.35 -3.24
N ALA A 342 25.20 22.89 -2.03
CA ALA A 342 24.10 23.29 -1.15
C ALA A 342 23.25 24.42 -1.77
N HIS A 343 23.89 25.40 -2.43
CA HIS A 343 23.18 26.46 -3.14
C HIS A 343 22.29 25.90 -4.24
N LYS A 344 22.81 24.97 -5.05
CA LYS A 344 22.05 24.30 -6.13
C LYS A 344 20.85 23.54 -5.56
N ASN A 345 21.03 22.81 -4.46
CA ASN A 345 19.94 22.05 -3.83
C ASN A 345 18.87 22.97 -3.18
N LEU A 346 19.28 24.02 -2.48
CA LEU A 346 18.36 24.98 -1.86
C LEU A 346 17.64 25.85 -2.88
N SER A 347 18.29 26.19 -4.01
CA SER A 347 17.65 26.95 -5.11
C SER A 347 16.53 26.18 -5.81
N ILE A 348 16.52 24.84 -5.73
CA ILE A 348 15.43 24.00 -6.26
C ILE A 348 14.22 24.01 -5.30
N PHE A 349 14.46 24.29 -4.01
CA PHE A 349 13.43 24.39 -2.98
C PHE A 349 12.80 25.78 -2.87
N LYS A 350 13.51 26.83 -3.30
CA LYS A 350 12.89 28.12 -3.65
C LYS A 350 11.90 27.92 -4.80
#